data_AF-A0A7S3SR93-F1
#
_entry.id   AF-A0A7S3SR93-F1
#
_cell.length_a   1.000
_cell.length_b   1.000
_cell.length_c   1.000
_cell.angle_alpha   90.00
_cell.angle_beta   90.00
_cell.angle_gamma   90.00
#
_symmetry.space_group_name_H-M   'P 1'
#
loop_
_entity.id
_entity.type
_entity.pdbx_description
1 polymer ?
#
loop_
_entity_poly.entity_id
_entity_poly.type
_entity_poly.pdbx_seq_one_letter_code
_entity_poly.pdbx_strand_id
1 'polypeptide(L)'
;ERGGLVDYRRFFALMAPPMQEMRWKVVRDAYAKLRSMANGGVVEVVDVQRWNPRCHPGVQSGTMTEFEAREEFLRQWEVTSPEAVISWEEFFDYYQDVSLAVENVDIFIEIVRRA
;
A
#
# COMPACT_ATOMS: atom_id res chain seq x y z
N GLU A 1 -31.63 14.32 7.09
CA GLU A 1 -30.58 14.64 6.10
C GLU A 1 -29.25 14.24 6.69
N ARG A 2 -28.63 13.16 6.19
CA ARG A 2 -27.33 12.70 6.71
C ARG A 2 -26.28 13.52 5.98
N GLY A 3 -25.67 14.48 6.67
CA GLY A 3 -24.51 15.20 6.16
C GLY A 3 -23.47 14.19 5.72
N GLY A 4 -23.33 14.04 4.40
CA GLY A 4 -22.33 13.17 3.81
C GLY A 4 -20.97 13.78 4.11
N LEU A 5 -20.28 13.24 5.11
CA LEU A 5 -18.86 13.51 5.29
C LEU A 5 -18.18 13.05 4.00
N VAL A 6 -17.68 14.02 3.23
CA VAL A 6 -16.86 13.72 2.06
C VAL A 6 -15.56 13.15 2.59
N ASP A 7 -15.27 11.88 2.27
CA ASP A 7 -13.92 11.35 2.46
C ASP A 7 -13.01 12.08 1.47
N TYR A 8 -12.33 13.10 1.97
CA TYR A 8 -11.45 13.93 1.17
C TYR A 8 -10.32 13.11 0.52
N ARG A 9 -9.87 12.00 1.15
CA ARG A 9 -8.85 11.12 0.53
C ARG A 9 -9.42 10.47 -0.73
N ARG A 10 -10.61 9.88 -0.62
CA ARG A 10 -11.30 9.29 -1.78
C ARG A 10 -11.62 10.33 -2.85
N PHE A 11 -11.97 11.54 -2.45
CA PHE A 11 -12.19 12.65 -3.39
C PHE A 11 -10.91 13.06 -4.13
N PHE A 12 -9.78 13.20 -3.43
CA PHE A 12 -8.48 13.49 -4.06
C PHE A 12 -7.99 12.33 -4.93
N ALA A 13 -8.21 11.08 -4.51
CA ALA A 13 -7.90 9.89 -5.31
C ALA A 13 -8.67 9.88 -6.64
N LEU A 14 -9.94 10.30 -6.66
CA LEU A 14 -10.74 10.42 -7.89
C LEU A 14 -10.23 11.51 -8.85
N MET A 15 -9.49 12.51 -8.36
CA MET A 15 -8.91 13.57 -9.19
C MET A 15 -7.47 13.27 -9.61
N ALA A 16 -6.83 12.29 -8.98
CA ALA A 16 -5.46 11.92 -9.30
C ALA A 16 -5.38 11.33 -10.72
N PRO A 17 -4.33 11.66 -11.48
CA PRO A 17 -4.09 10.98 -12.75
C PRO A 17 -3.87 9.49 -12.52
N PRO A 18 -4.28 8.63 -13.46
CA PRO A 18 -4.03 7.20 -13.36
C PRO A 18 -2.54 6.90 -13.24
N MET A 19 -2.19 5.87 -12.45
CA MET A 19 -0.81 5.41 -12.30
C MET A 19 -0.15 5.18 -13.67
N GLN A 20 1.08 5.63 -13.83
CA GLN A 20 1.88 5.32 -15.02
C GLN A 20 2.06 3.80 -15.17
N GLU A 21 2.01 3.30 -16.40
CA GLU A 21 2.01 1.87 -16.70
C GLU A 21 3.20 1.12 -16.08
N MET A 22 4.39 1.74 -16.07
CA MET A 22 5.60 1.14 -15.47
C MET A 22 5.44 0.89 -13.97
N ARG A 23 4.86 1.87 -13.25
CA ARG A 23 4.60 1.76 -11.81
C ARG A 23 3.50 0.74 -11.54
N TRP A 24 2.44 0.78 -12.34
CA TRP A 24 1.32 -0.17 -12.25
C TRP A 24 1.79 -1.62 -12.41
N LYS A 25 2.65 -1.91 -13.40
CA LYS A 25 3.20 -3.26 -13.61
C LYS A 25 3.93 -3.76 -12.37
N VAL A 26 4.75 -2.91 -11.76
CA VAL A 26 5.55 -3.29 -10.58
C VAL A 26 4.64 -3.56 -9.37
N VAL A 27 3.59 -2.76 -9.16
CA VAL A 27 2.58 -2.98 -8.11
C VAL A 27 1.81 -4.29 -8.36
N ARG A 28 1.37 -4.52 -9.59
CA ARG A 28 0.66 -5.75 -9.97
C ARG A 28 1.52 -6.99 -9.75
N ASP A 29 2.78 -6.94 -10.19
CA ASP A 29 3.70 -8.06 -10.05
C ASP A 29 4.01 -8.33 -8.56
N ALA A 30 4.08 -7.30 -7.72
CA ALA A 30 4.21 -7.43 -6.27
C ALA A 30 2.98 -8.11 -5.63
N TYR A 31 1.76 -7.69 -6.00
CA TYR A 31 0.53 -8.32 -5.51
C TYR A 31 0.41 -9.79 -5.96
N ALA A 32 0.73 -10.06 -7.23
CA ALA A 32 0.74 -11.42 -7.76
C ALA A 32 1.73 -12.32 -7.00
N LYS A 33 2.90 -11.78 -6.65
CA LYS A 33 3.89 -12.47 -5.81
C LYS A 33 3.33 -12.76 -4.42
N LEU A 34 2.76 -11.76 -3.73
CA LEU A 34 2.10 -11.96 -2.43
C LEU A 34 1.05 -13.05 -2.50
N ARG A 35 0.16 -12.98 -3.49
CA ARG A 35 -0.90 -13.96 -3.72
C ARG A 35 -0.36 -15.38 -3.95
N SER A 36 0.77 -15.52 -4.65
CA SER A 36 1.39 -16.83 -4.89
C SER A 36 2.01 -17.46 -3.65
N MET A 37 2.40 -16.64 -2.67
CA MET A 37 2.95 -17.09 -1.39
C MET A 37 1.86 -17.35 -0.35
N ALA A 38 0.70 -16.72 -0.51
CA ALA A 38 -0.43 -16.81 0.39
C ALA A 38 -1.12 -18.18 0.33
N ASN A 39 -1.64 -18.63 1.47
CA ASN A 39 -2.34 -19.91 1.56
C ASN A 39 -3.68 -19.83 0.80
N GLY A 40 -3.88 -20.72 -0.17
CA GLY A 40 -5.12 -20.73 -0.98
C GLY A 40 -5.27 -19.54 -1.95
N GLY A 41 -4.23 -18.71 -2.12
CA GLY A 41 -4.24 -17.60 -3.07
C GLY A 41 -5.10 -16.40 -2.63
N VAL A 42 -5.35 -16.28 -1.33
CA VAL A 42 -6.02 -15.15 -0.67
C VAL A 42 -4.96 -14.40 0.11
N VAL A 43 -4.70 -13.14 -0.24
CA VAL A 43 -3.71 -12.32 0.48
C VAL A 43 -4.34 -11.87 1.79
N GLU A 44 -3.86 -12.42 2.90
CA GLU A 44 -4.29 -12.03 4.24
C GLU A 44 -3.33 -10.98 4.81
N VAL A 45 -3.79 -10.19 5.77
CA VAL A 45 -2.93 -9.21 6.46
C VAL A 45 -1.67 -9.85 7.02
N VAL A 46 -1.72 -11.11 7.47
CA VAL A 46 -0.55 -11.84 7.96
C VAL A 46 0.53 -12.05 6.87
N ASP A 47 0.13 -12.17 5.61
CA ASP A 47 1.07 -12.25 4.48
C ASP A 47 1.77 -10.90 4.26
N VAL A 48 1.03 -9.82 4.47
CA VAL A 48 1.54 -8.45 4.37
C VAL A 48 2.29 -8.01 5.62
N GLN A 49 2.09 -8.64 6.78
CA GLN A 49 2.98 -8.44 7.94
C GLN A 49 4.43 -8.87 7.65
N ARG A 50 4.68 -9.68 6.61
CA ARG A 50 6.05 -9.97 6.16
C ARG A 50 6.71 -8.79 5.43
N TRP A 51 5.97 -7.70 5.22
CA TRP A 51 6.46 -6.43 4.72
C TRP A 51 7.60 -5.89 5.58
N ASN A 52 8.68 -5.45 4.92
CA ASN A 52 9.85 -4.89 5.58
C ASN A 52 9.64 -3.39 5.89
N PRO A 53 9.46 -2.99 7.17
CA PRO A 53 9.18 -1.60 7.51
C PRO A 53 10.34 -0.65 7.19
N ARG A 54 11.57 -1.18 7.02
CA ARG A 54 12.78 -0.42 6.64
C ARG A 54 12.68 0.20 5.24
N CYS A 55 11.71 -0.25 4.44
CA CYS A 55 11.44 0.28 3.12
C CYS A 55 10.59 1.56 3.15
N HIS A 56 9.98 1.89 4.30
CA HIS A 56 9.16 3.09 4.44
C HIS A 56 9.99 4.37 4.32
N PRO A 57 9.60 5.37 3.51
CA PRO A 57 10.36 6.62 3.34
C PRO A 57 10.65 7.33 4.67
N GLY A 58 9.68 7.34 5.58
CA GLY A 58 9.85 7.90 6.94
C GLY A 58 10.86 7.16 7.81
N VAL A 59 11.06 5.85 7.59
CA VAL A 59 12.09 5.08 8.29
C VAL A 59 13.46 5.36 7.68
N GLN A 60 13.55 5.48 6.36
CA GLN A 60 14.79 5.82 5.66
C GLN A 60 15.28 7.23 5.98
N SER A 61 14.38 8.20 6.14
CA SER A 61 14.70 9.56 6.56
C SER A 61 14.92 9.71 8.07
N GLY A 62 14.64 8.67 8.86
CA GLY A 62 14.72 8.70 10.32
C GLY A 62 13.62 9.49 11.01
N THR A 63 12.58 9.91 10.28
CA THR A 63 11.43 10.64 10.84
C THR A 63 10.38 9.71 11.46
N MET A 64 10.54 8.40 11.33
CA MET A 64 9.61 7.37 11.80
C MET A 64 10.36 6.10 12.20
N THR A 65 9.89 5.40 13.22
CA THR A 65 10.42 4.09 13.61
C THR A 65 9.84 2.97 12.75
N GLU A 66 10.54 1.83 12.68
CA GLU A 66 10.01 0.63 11.99
C GLU A 66 8.67 0.16 12.57
N PHE A 67 8.47 0.32 13.88
CA PHE A 67 7.21 0.00 14.55
C PHE A 67 6.08 0.94 14.12
N GLU A 68 6.32 2.26 14.13
CA GLU A 68 5.34 3.24 13.65
C GLU A 68 5.02 3.03 12.18
N ALA A 69 6.01 2.68 11.35
CA ALA A 69 5.79 2.31 9.95
C ALA A 69 4.92 1.09 9.77
N ARG A 70 5.10 0.08 10.62
CA ARG A 70 4.25 -1.11 10.60
C ARG A 70 2.83 -0.79 11.05
N GLU A 71 2.66 -0.01 12.11
CA GLU A 71 1.35 0.41 12.61
C GLU A 71 0.62 1.29 11.61
N GLU A 72 1.30 2.26 10.99
CA GLU A 72 0.72 3.13 9.97
C GLU A 72 0.33 2.34 8.73
N PHE A 73 1.19 1.41 8.31
CA PHE A 73 0.91 0.50 7.22
C PHE A 73 -0.29 -0.40 7.53
N LEU A 74 -0.41 -0.96 8.73
CA LEU A 74 -1.56 -1.78 9.12
C LEU A 74 -2.85 -0.94 9.25
N ARG A 75 -2.75 0.30 9.74
CA ARG A 75 -3.89 1.24 9.80
C ARG A 75 -4.47 1.55 8.43
N GLN A 76 -3.67 1.51 7.37
CA GLN A 76 -4.14 1.78 6.01
C GLN A 76 -5.13 0.75 5.48
N TRP A 77 -5.09 -0.50 5.98
CA TRP A 77 -6.01 -1.57 5.59
C TRP A 77 -7.20 -1.72 6.54
N GLU A 78 -7.40 -0.77 7.46
CA GLU A 78 -8.44 -0.82 8.51
C GLU A 78 -8.50 -2.19 9.21
N VAL A 79 -7.33 -2.80 9.41
CA VAL A 79 -7.21 -4.16 9.96
C VAL A 79 -7.78 -4.18 11.37
N THR A 80 -9.00 -4.67 11.49
CA THR A 80 -9.63 -4.95 12.77
C THR A 80 -9.45 -6.40 13.20
N SER A 81 -8.99 -7.27 12.29
CA SER A 81 -8.72 -8.69 12.57
C SER A 81 -7.53 -9.23 11.74
N PRO A 82 -6.74 -10.17 12.30
CA PRO A 82 -5.63 -10.84 11.60
C PRO A 82 -6.03 -11.57 10.31
N GLU A 83 -7.30 -11.96 10.21
CA GLU A 83 -7.91 -12.66 9.07
C GLU A 83 -8.43 -11.71 7.98
N ALA A 84 -8.19 -10.40 8.11
CA ALA A 84 -8.58 -9.44 7.08
C ALA A 84 -7.86 -9.76 5.76
N VAL A 85 -8.64 -9.82 4.68
CA VAL A 85 -8.18 -10.11 3.34
C VAL A 85 -7.92 -8.79 2.62
N ILE A 86 -6.78 -8.70 1.93
CA ILE A 86 -6.42 -7.54 1.13
C ILE A 86 -6.71 -7.85 -0.34
N SER A 87 -7.72 -7.18 -0.88
CA SER A 87 -8.07 -7.25 -2.29
C SER A 87 -7.03 -6.57 -3.18
N TRP A 88 -7.08 -6.86 -4.49
CA TRP A 88 -6.24 -6.18 -5.45
C TRP A 88 -6.53 -4.67 -5.48
N GLU A 89 -7.81 -4.31 -5.39
CA GLU A 89 -8.29 -2.94 -5.43
C GLU A 89 -7.75 -2.12 -4.27
N GLU A 90 -7.85 -2.64 -3.05
CA GLU A 90 -7.26 -2.00 -1.86
C GLU A 90 -5.73 -1.89 -2.02
N PHE A 91 -5.09 -2.95 -2.53
CA PHE A 91 -3.64 -2.96 -2.71
C PHE A 91 -3.17 -1.92 -3.71
N PHE A 92 -3.90 -1.80 -4.80
CA PHE A 92 -3.64 -0.84 -5.84
C PHE A 92 -3.89 0.60 -5.37
N ASP A 93 -5.02 0.86 -4.70
CA ASP A 93 -5.36 2.19 -4.18
C ASP A 93 -4.29 2.70 -3.20
N TYR A 94 -3.76 1.83 -2.34
CA TYR A 94 -2.64 2.19 -1.47
C TYR A 94 -1.40 2.65 -2.27
N TYR A 95 -0.97 1.86 -3.25
CA TYR A 95 0.21 2.21 -4.04
C TYR A 95 -0.04 3.35 -5.05
N GLN A 96 -1.29 3.65 -5.38
CA GLN A 96 -1.68 4.85 -6.11
C GLN A 96 -1.29 6.09 -5.30
N ASP A 97 -1.64 6.13 -4.01
CA ASP A 97 -1.26 7.24 -3.12
C ASP A 97 0.26 7.34 -2.95
N VAL A 98 0.95 6.22 -2.73
CA VAL A 98 2.43 6.19 -2.65
C VAL A 98 3.07 6.68 -3.95
N SER A 99 2.50 6.31 -5.10
CA SER A 99 2.99 6.78 -6.41
C SER A 99 2.85 8.30 -6.54
N LEU A 100 1.76 8.90 -6.06
CA LEU A 100 1.58 10.35 -6.09
C LEU A 100 2.57 11.08 -5.15
N ALA A 101 2.96 10.44 -4.04
CA ALA A 101 3.91 10.99 -3.09
C ALA A 101 5.38 10.86 -3.52
N VAL A 102 5.71 9.91 -4.41
CA VAL A 102 7.09 9.64 -4.84
C VAL A 102 7.29 10.10 -6.29
N GLU A 103 8.03 11.19 -6.48
CA GLU A 103 8.33 11.74 -7.81
C GLU A 103 9.25 10.83 -8.63
N ASN A 104 10.29 10.28 -8.01
CA ASN A 104 11.28 9.46 -8.71
C ASN A 104 10.77 8.03 -8.93
N VAL A 105 10.74 7.58 -10.19
CA VAL A 105 10.24 6.25 -10.56
C VAL A 105 11.09 5.11 -10.01
N ASP A 106 12.42 5.26 -9.96
CA ASP A 106 13.32 4.21 -9.47
C ASP A 106 13.15 4.01 -7.97
N ILE A 107 12.99 5.10 -7.22
CA ILE A 107 12.69 5.06 -5.78
C ILE A 107 11.34 4.37 -5.56
N PHE A 108 10.31 4.70 -6.34
CA PHE A 108 9.01 4.02 -6.24
C PHE A 108 9.15 2.51 -6.49
N ILE A 109 9.86 2.13 -7.55
CA ILE A 109 10.10 0.72 -7.89
C ILE A 109 10.85 0.01 -6.76
N GLU A 110 11.84 0.66 -6.17
CA GLU A 110 12.60 0.12 -5.03
C GLU A 110 11.71 -0.08 -3.80
N ILE A 111 10.83 0.88 -3.49
CA ILE A 111 9.84 0.77 -2.40
C ILE A 111 8.95 -0.45 -2.64
N VAL A 112 8.35 -0.59 -3.83
CA VAL A 112 7.41 -1.69 -4.14
C VAL A 112 8.11 -3.05 -4.19
N ARG A 113 9.35 -3.13 -4.68
CA ARG A 113 10.08 -4.41 -4.80
C ARG A 113 10.66 -4.91 -3.48
N ARG A 114 10.96 -3.99 -2.56
CA ARG A 114 11.49 -4.32 -1.23
C ARG A 114 10.40 -4.44 -0.17
N ALA A 115 9.17 -4.05 -0.51
CA ALA A 115 7.98 -4.36 0.24
C ALA A 115 7.76 -5.89 0.33
#